data_AF-A0A4P8SHV6-F1
#
_entry.id   AF-A0A4P8SHV6-F1
#
_cell.length_a   1.000
_cell.length_b   1.000
_cell.length_c   1.000
_cell.angle_alpha   90.00
_cell.angle_beta   90.00
_cell.angle_gamma   90.00
#
_symmetry.space_group_name_H-M   'P 1'
#
loop_
_entity.id
_entity.type
_entity.pdbx_description
1 polymer ?
#
loop_
_entity_poly.entity_id
_entity_poly.type
_entity_poly.pdbx_seq_one_letter_code
_entity_poly.pdbx_strand_id
1 'polypeptide(L)'
;MRKFSKLFPYLLALLLGGVLAVAVAAGLLLYSRVAPADAAYQRACQHYPVEEVKGRLIRAWLRSAAGDDQDALGWDRLAFTLTPHFDASQHLWSGDLTVTGSASTGHYMVMLDCNRGQYEQSILEEPGR
;
A
#
# COMPACT_ATOMS: atom_id res chain seq x y z
N MET A 1 52.49 8.29 17.63
CA MET A 1 51.40 7.96 16.68
C MET A 1 50.72 6.61 16.98
N ARG A 2 50.21 6.38 18.22
CA ARG A 2 49.63 5.06 18.62
C ARG A 2 48.11 5.05 18.87
N LYS A 3 47.43 6.21 18.89
CA LYS A 3 45.99 6.31 19.21
C LYS A 3 45.07 6.10 17.99
N PHE A 4 45.49 6.49 16.79
CA PHE A 4 44.69 6.33 15.55
C PHE A 4 44.48 4.87 15.13
N SER A 5 45.44 3.98 15.41
CA SER A 5 45.37 2.55 15.05
C SER A 5 44.27 1.78 15.79
N LYS A 6 43.87 2.23 16.98
CA LYS A 6 42.80 1.59 17.75
C LYS A 6 41.41 2.08 17.36
N LEU A 7 41.26 3.29 16.79
CA LEU A 7 39.97 3.86 16.38
C LEU A 7 39.50 3.33 15.02
N PHE A 8 40.44 3.02 14.13
CA PHE A 8 40.17 2.48 12.81
C PHE A 8 39.31 1.19 12.80
N PRO A 9 39.60 0.16 13.62
CA PRO A 9 38.75 -1.04 13.66
C PRO A 9 37.34 -0.77 14.20
N TYR A 10 37.15 0.18 15.12
CA TYR A 10 35.82 0.55 15.61
C TYR A 10 35.01 1.33 14.57
N LEU A 11 35.63 2.26 13.85
CA LEU A 11 35.00 2.97 12.74
C LEU A 11 34.63 2.02 11.60
N LEU A 12 35.50 1.06 11.28
CA LEU A 12 35.23 0.03 10.28
C LEU A 12 34.09 -0.90 10.73
N ALA A 13 34.07 -1.33 11.99
CA ALA A 13 32.99 -2.14 12.54
C ALA A 13 31.64 -1.39 12.56
N LEU A 14 31.64 -0.09 12.87
CA LEU A 14 30.45 0.77 12.79
C LEU A 14 29.93 0.91 11.36
N LEU A 15 30.83 1.12 10.39
CA LEU A 15 30.46 1.18 8.97
C LEU A 15 29.90 -0.15 8.48
N LEU A 16 30.56 -1.27 8.78
CA LEU A 16 30.08 -2.61 8.42
C LEU A 16 28.73 -2.93 9.07
N GLY A 17 28.56 -2.59 10.36
CA GLY A 17 27.28 -2.74 11.06
C GLY A 17 26.17 -1.88 10.47
N GLY A 18 26.47 -0.64 10.10
CA GLY A 18 25.54 0.26 9.43
C GLY A 18 25.12 -0.26 8.05
N VAL A 19 26.07 -0.71 7.24
CA VAL A 19 25.80 -1.30 5.93
C VAL A 19 24.95 -2.57 6.07
N LEU A 20 25.28 -3.44 7.03
CA LEU A 20 24.50 -4.65 7.28
C LEU A 20 23.07 -4.32 7.73
N ALA A 21 22.88 -3.35 8.62
CA ALA A 21 21.56 -2.93 9.05
C ALA A 21 20.70 -2.38 7.90
N VAL A 22 21.30 -1.55 7.03
CA VAL A 22 20.62 -1.02 5.84
C VAL A 22 20.29 -2.16 4.85
N ALA A 23 21.21 -3.09 4.64
CA ALA A 23 20.98 -4.25 3.77
C ALA A 23 19.84 -5.15 4.29
N VAL A 24 19.77 -5.38 5.60
CA VAL A 24 18.69 -6.15 6.24
C VAL A 24 17.35 -5.40 6.12
N ALA A 25 17.33 -4.09 6.39
CA ALA A 25 16.12 -3.28 6.23
C ALA A 25 15.63 -3.29 4.77
N ALA A 26 16.54 -3.12 3.80
CA ALA A 26 16.21 -3.22 2.39
C ALA A 26 15.69 -4.63 2.01
N GLY A 27 16.34 -5.68 2.53
CA GLY A 27 15.90 -7.06 2.36
C GLY A 27 14.49 -7.32 2.91
N LEU A 28 14.16 -6.80 4.09
CA LEU A 28 12.83 -6.90 4.69
C LEU A 28 11.77 -6.15 3.89
N LEU A 29 12.09 -4.94 3.42
CA LEU A 29 11.19 -4.16 2.57
C LEU A 29 10.89 -4.87 1.25
N LEU A 30 11.92 -5.42 0.60
CA LEU A 30 11.77 -6.20 -0.62
C LEU A 30 11.03 -7.51 -0.37
N TYR A 31 11.33 -8.22 0.72
CA TYR A 31 10.66 -9.45 1.08
C TYR A 31 9.16 -9.21 1.33
N SER A 32 8.79 -8.13 2.01
CA SER A 32 7.36 -7.78 2.23
C SER A 32 6.59 -7.48 0.94
N ARG A 33 7.30 -7.11 -0.14
CA ARG A 33 6.71 -6.84 -1.45
C ARG A 33 6.45 -8.11 -2.27
N VAL A 34 7.24 -9.16 -2.05
CA VAL A 34 7.28 -10.35 -2.92
C VAL A 34 6.81 -11.61 -2.20
N ALA A 35 6.91 -11.66 -0.87
CA ALA A 35 6.49 -12.81 -0.09
C ALA A 35 4.96 -12.95 -0.15
N PRO A 36 4.46 -14.19 -0.37
CA PRO A 36 3.04 -14.43 -0.27
C PRO A 36 2.55 -14.21 1.16
N ALA A 37 1.31 -13.74 1.29
CA ALA A 37 0.60 -13.75 2.56
C ALA A 37 0.48 -15.18 3.09
N ASP A 38 0.24 -15.33 4.40
CA ASP A 38 0.10 -16.66 4.97
C ASP A 38 -1.14 -17.39 4.41
N ALA A 39 -1.11 -18.73 4.43
CA ALA A 39 -2.16 -19.55 3.84
C ALA A 39 -3.52 -19.42 4.55
N ALA A 40 -3.58 -18.94 5.80
CA ALA A 40 -4.85 -18.67 6.47
C ALA A 40 -5.46 -17.38 5.91
N TYR A 41 -4.66 -16.32 5.75
CA TYR A 41 -5.09 -15.08 5.10
C TYR A 41 -5.56 -15.32 3.66
N GLN A 42 -4.78 -16.03 2.85
CA GLN A 42 -5.14 -16.28 1.45
C GLN A 42 -6.49 -16.99 1.30
N ARG A 43 -6.81 -17.92 2.21
CA ARG A 43 -8.10 -18.62 2.23
C ARG A 43 -9.23 -17.73 2.73
N ALA A 44 -9.00 -16.96 3.78
CA ALA A 44 -10.00 -16.06 4.33
C ALA A 44 -10.34 -14.94 3.34
N CYS A 45 -9.35 -14.40 2.63
CA CYS A 45 -9.51 -13.26 1.74
C CYS A 45 -10.53 -13.48 0.62
N GLN A 46 -10.56 -14.68 0.04
CA GLN A 46 -11.54 -15.05 -1.00
C GLN A 46 -13.00 -15.04 -0.48
N HIS A 47 -13.17 -15.24 0.81
CA HIS A 47 -14.47 -15.42 1.47
C HIS A 47 -14.88 -14.19 2.28
N TYR A 48 -14.13 -13.09 2.19
CA TYR A 48 -14.52 -11.86 2.86
C TYR A 48 -15.87 -11.37 2.33
N PRO A 49 -16.77 -10.90 3.23
CA PRO A 49 -18.01 -10.30 2.80
C PRO A 49 -17.73 -9.00 2.04
N VAL A 50 -18.52 -8.74 1.00
CA VAL A 50 -18.37 -7.58 0.10
C VAL A 50 -18.24 -6.26 0.86
N GLU A 51 -19.03 -6.07 1.93
CA GLU A 51 -18.98 -4.85 2.76
C GLU A 51 -17.65 -4.69 3.51
N GLU A 52 -17.05 -5.79 3.95
CA GLU A 52 -15.73 -5.75 4.57
C GLU A 52 -14.67 -5.37 3.55
N VAL A 53 -14.71 -5.97 2.36
CA VAL A 53 -13.79 -5.68 1.25
C VAL A 53 -13.89 -4.20 0.85
N LYS A 54 -15.12 -3.70 0.70
CA LYS A 54 -15.40 -2.29 0.40
C LYS A 54 -14.75 -1.37 1.43
N GLY A 55 -14.95 -1.63 2.72
CA GLY A 55 -14.33 -0.85 3.79
C GLY A 55 -12.79 -0.94 3.79
N ARG A 56 -12.22 -2.10 3.46
CA ARG A 56 -10.76 -2.27 3.35
C ARG A 56 -10.17 -1.48 2.19
N LEU A 57 -10.77 -1.55 1.01
CA LEU A 57 -10.33 -0.83 -0.19
C LEU A 57 -10.43 0.69 -0.02
N ILE A 58 -11.55 1.20 0.51
CA ILE A 58 -11.71 2.64 0.77
C ILE A 58 -10.66 3.14 1.77
N ARG A 59 -10.42 2.41 2.86
CA ARG A 59 -9.37 2.77 3.84
C ARG A 59 -7.97 2.69 3.26
N ALA A 60 -7.72 1.76 2.34
CA ALA A 60 -6.43 1.68 1.66
C ALA A 60 -6.24 2.90 0.75
N TRP A 61 -7.25 3.24 -0.06
CA TRP A 61 -7.26 4.44 -0.89
C TRP A 61 -7.05 5.72 -0.07
N LEU A 62 -7.75 5.87 1.06
CA LEU A 62 -7.57 7.02 1.95
C LEU A 62 -6.14 7.18 2.50
N ARG A 63 -5.40 6.08 2.67
CA ARG A 63 -4.00 6.12 3.11
C ARG A 63 -3.03 6.44 1.98
N SER A 64 -3.39 6.14 0.73
CA SER A 64 -2.56 6.40 -0.44
C SER A 64 -2.87 7.72 -1.14
N ALA A 65 -4.08 8.27 -0.94
CA ALA A 65 -4.46 9.55 -1.49
C ALA A 65 -3.50 10.64 -0.99
N ALA A 66 -2.81 11.28 -1.93
CA ALA A 66 -1.81 12.30 -1.66
C ALA A 66 -2.47 13.68 -1.52
N GLY A 67 -1.70 14.68 -1.04
CA GLY A 67 -2.19 16.05 -0.88
C GLY A 67 -2.85 16.65 -2.12
N ASP A 68 -2.39 16.28 -3.33
CA ASP A 68 -2.98 16.75 -4.58
C ASP A 68 -4.43 16.26 -4.77
N ASP A 69 -4.72 14.99 -4.43
CA ASP A 69 -6.09 14.48 -4.38
C ASP A 69 -6.90 15.15 -3.27
N GLN A 70 -6.25 15.60 -2.19
CA GLN A 70 -6.91 16.29 -1.08
C GLN A 70 -7.49 17.62 -1.49
N ASP A 71 -6.68 18.43 -2.16
CA ASP A 71 -7.05 19.76 -2.61
C ASP A 71 -8.02 19.68 -3.81
N ALA A 72 -7.83 18.72 -4.72
CA ALA A 72 -8.69 18.57 -5.89
C ALA A 72 -10.10 18.08 -5.56
N LEU A 73 -10.24 17.14 -4.61
CA LEU A 73 -11.54 16.58 -4.24
C LEU A 73 -12.30 17.46 -3.24
N GLY A 74 -11.61 18.12 -2.30
CA GLY A 74 -12.24 18.81 -1.18
C GLY A 74 -12.70 17.82 -0.09
N TRP A 75 -11.84 17.62 0.92
CA TRP A 75 -11.95 16.55 1.93
C TRP A 75 -12.89 16.84 3.11
N ASP A 76 -13.51 18.02 3.16
CA ASP A 76 -14.50 18.38 4.17
C ASP A 76 -15.75 17.50 4.12
N ARG A 77 -16.06 16.95 2.93
CA ARG A 77 -17.14 15.98 2.75
C ARG A 77 -16.78 14.98 1.65
N LEU A 78 -16.61 13.72 2.02
CA LEU A 78 -16.37 12.63 1.08
C LEU A 78 -17.53 11.62 1.09
N ALA A 79 -17.97 11.24 -0.10
CA ALA A 79 -18.86 10.10 -0.32
C ALA A 79 -18.18 9.08 -1.24
N PHE A 80 -18.42 7.80 -0.96
CA PHE A 80 -17.76 6.70 -1.66
C PHE A 80 -18.78 5.75 -2.27
N THR A 81 -18.63 5.49 -3.56
CA THR A 81 -19.36 4.43 -4.26
C THR A 81 -18.34 3.42 -4.78
N LEU A 82 -18.50 2.17 -4.37
CA LEU A 82 -17.62 1.07 -4.76
C LEU A 82 -18.43 -0.22 -4.77
N THR A 83 -18.32 -0.96 -5.86
CA THR A 83 -18.91 -2.30 -6.02
C THR A 83 -17.77 -3.28 -6.29
N PRO A 84 -17.13 -3.84 -5.25
CA PRO A 84 -16.02 -4.74 -5.45
C PRO A 84 -16.51 -6.11 -5.90
N HIS A 85 -15.74 -6.76 -6.76
CA HIS A 85 -15.96 -8.13 -7.21
C HIS A 85 -14.67 -8.94 -7.00
N PHE A 86 -14.83 -10.25 -6.83
CA PHE A 86 -13.71 -11.16 -6.68
C PHE A 86 -13.38 -11.84 -8.02
N ASP A 87 -12.14 -11.72 -8.46
CA ASP A 87 -11.60 -12.48 -9.59
C ASP A 87 -10.88 -13.72 -9.05
N ALA A 88 -11.52 -14.89 -9.21
CA ALA A 88 -10.96 -16.17 -8.78
C ALA A 88 -9.76 -16.63 -9.62
N SER A 89 -9.60 -16.13 -10.85
CA SER A 89 -8.47 -16.49 -11.72
C SER A 89 -7.18 -15.77 -11.31
N GLN A 90 -7.33 -14.54 -10.82
CA GLN A 90 -6.22 -13.70 -10.35
C GLN A 90 -6.08 -13.69 -8.84
N HIS A 91 -7.07 -14.26 -8.13
CA HIS A 91 -7.13 -14.33 -6.68
C HIS A 91 -7.09 -12.94 -6.03
N LEU A 92 -7.92 -12.03 -6.52
CA LEU A 92 -7.95 -10.65 -6.04
C LEU A 92 -9.36 -10.09 -6.01
N TRP A 93 -9.55 -9.10 -5.16
CA TRP A 93 -10.73 -8.23 -5.21
C TRP A 93 -10.41 -6.97 -5.99
N SER A 94 -11.33 -6.52 -6.83
CA SER A 94 -11.19 -5.26 -7.56
C SER A 94 -12.51 -4.54 -7.73
N GLY A 95 -12.48 -3.26 -8.05
CA GLY A 95 -13.67 -2.52 -8.43
C GLY A 95 -13.41 -1.04 -8.66
N ASP A 96 -14.35 -0.41 -9.36
CA ASP A 96 -14.33 1.02 -9.62
C ASP A 96 -14.80 1.77 -8.38
N LEU A 97 -13.89 2.55 -7.80
CA LEU A 97 -14.12 3.46 -6.70
C LEU A 97 -14.41 4.86 -7.28
N THR A 98 -15.62 5.35 -7.03
CA THR A 98 -15.97 6.75 -7.23
C THR A 98 -15.89 7.48 -5.89
N VAL A 99 -15.12 8.56 -5.85
CA VAL A 99 -14.97 9.43 -4.69
C VAL A 99 -15.57 10.78 -5.03
N THR A 100 -16.66 11.14 -4.38
CA THR A 100 -17.29 12.45 -4.54
C THR A 100 -16.90 13.31 -3.36
N GLY A 101 -16.08 14.32 -3.62
CA GLY A 101 -15.74 15.36 -2.67
C GLY A 101 -16.60 16.61 -2.83
N SER A 102 -16.31 17.65 -2.07
CA SER A 102 -17.03 18.93 -2.14
C SER A 102 -16.65 19.76 -3.38
N ALA A 103 -15.44 19.60 -3.89
CA ALA A 103 -14.93 20.34 -5.04
C ALA A 103 -15.09 19.57 -6.36
N SER A 104 -14.85 18.26 -6.36
CA SER A 104 -14.93 17.44 -7.56
C SER A 104 -15.22 15.96 -7.27
N THR A 105 -15.37 15.17 -8.33
CA THR A 105 -15.46 13.71 -8.26
C THR A 105 -14.24 13.10 -8.95
N GLY A 106 -13.66 12.07 -8.34
CA GLY A 106 -12.57 11.28 -8.92
C GLY A 106 -12.97 9.82 -9.10
N HIS A 107 -12.41 9.18 -10.12
CA HIS A 107 -12.66 7.78 -10.43
C HIS A 107 -11.35 6.98 -10.41
N TYR A 108 -11.34 5.89 -9.63
CA TYR A 108 -10.16 5.08 -9.37
C TYR A 108 -10.50 3.60 -9.51
N MET A 109 -9.58 2.81 -10.05
CA MET A 109 -9.61 1.35 -9.91
C MET A 109 -8.86 0.99 -8.64
N VAL A 110 -9.48 0.22 -7.75
CA VAL A 110 -8.85 -0.24 -6.51
C VAL A 110 -8.81 -1.75 -6.45
N MET A 111 -7.72 -2.31 -5.94
CA MET A 111 -7.46 -3.74 -5.95
C MET A 111 -6.87 -4.22 -4.61
N LEU A 112 -7.22 -5.44 -4.23
CA LEU A 112 -6.65 -6.19 -3.11
C LEU A 112 -6.21 -7.57 -3.62
N ASP A 113 -4.89 -7.77 -3.76
CA ASP A 113 -4.29 -9.06 -4.08
C ASP A 113 -4.35 -9.98 -2.86
N CYS A 114 -5.14 -11.05 -2.91
CA CYS A 114 -5.26 -11.99 -1.80
C CYS A 114 -4.02 -12.88 -1.64
N ASN A 115 -3.20 -13.06 -2.68
CA ASN A 115 -1.97 -13.84 -2.61
C ASN A 115 -0.91 -13.14 -1.78
N ARG A 116 -0.85 -11.80 -1.88
CA ARG A 116 0.17 -10.96 -1.23
C ARG A 116 -0.35 -10.11 -0.07
N GLY A 117 -1.67 -9.98 0.06
CA GLY A 117 -2.28 -9.05 1.01
C GLY A 117 -2.00 -7.58 0.70
N GLN A 118 -1.74 -7.28 -0.59
CA GLN A 118 -1.34 -5.95 -1.04
C GLN A 118 -2.50 -5.20 -1.68
N TYR A 119 -2.46 -3.88 -1.53
CA TYR A 119 -3.45 -2.97 -2.10
C TYR A 119 -2.80 -2.19 -3.24
N GLU A 120 -3.48 -2.14 -4.37
CA GLU A 120 -3.08 -1.37 -5.54
C GLU A 120 -4.21 -0.44 -5.95
N GLN A 121 -3.86 0.69 -6.55
CA GLN A 121 -4.83 1.62 -7.12
C GLN A 121 -4.28 2.21 -8.41
N SER A 122 -5.16 2.52 -9.35
CA SER A 122 -4.86 3.32 -10.53
C SER A 122 -5.95 4.37 -10.74
N ILE A 123 -5.53 5.53 -11.27
CA ILE A 123 -6.44 6.61 -11.61
C ILE A 123 -7.10 6.26 -12.94
N LEU A 124 -8.43 6.23 -12.98
CA LEU A 124 -9.19 6.09 -14.21
C LEU A 124 -9.51 7.47 -14.79
N GLU A 125 -9.85 8.43 -13.92
CA GLU A 125 -10.14 9.81 -14.27
C GLU A 125 -9.66 10.75 -13.16
N GLU A 126 -8.87 11.77 -13.52
CA GLU A 126 -8.35 12.74 -12.56
C GLU A 126 -9.47 13.68 -12.07
N PRO A 127 -9.59 13.92 -10.76
CA PRO A 127 -10.56 14.88 -10.24
C PRO A 127 -10.27 16.30 -10.76
N GLY A 128 -11.27 16.91 -11.41
CA GLY A 128 -11.23 18.31 -11.83
C GLY A 128 -10.65 18.60 -13.22
N ARG A 129 -10.54 17.59 -14.10
CA ARG A 129 -10.19 17.75 -15.52
C ARG A 129 -11.31 17.40 -16.47
#